data_AF-A0A5C7R685-F1
#
_entry.id   AF-A0A5C7R685-F1
#
_cell.length_a   1.000
_cell.length_b   1.000
_cell.length_c   1.000
_cell.angle_alpha   90.00
_cell.angle_beta   90.00
_cell.angle_gamma   90.00
#
_symmetry.space_group_name_H-M   'P 1'
#
loop_
_entity.id
_entity.type
_entity.pdbx_description
1 polymer ?
#
loop_
_entity_poly.entity_id
_entity_poly.type
_entity_poly.pdbx_seq_one_letter_code
_entity_poly.pdbx_strand_id
1 'polypeptide(L)' 'MMRTTLTIDDQLIKSLMQITGENSHTAAIKRALHEYLQYIRKQRLLALRGAVELEDTWRELRQLDTQV' A
#
# COMPACT_ATOMS: atom_id res chain seq x y z
N MET A 1 -2.29 -10.23 20.82
CA MET A 1 -1.42 -9.05 20.71
C MET A 1 -0.13 -9.33 21.46
N MET A 2 1.01 -8.92 20.92
CA MET A 2 2.31 -8.95 21.59
C MET A 2 2.68 -7.52 21.98
N ARG A 3 3.25 -7.33 23.18
CA ARG A 3 3.74 -6.03 23.65
C ARG A 3 5.26 -5.99 23.50
N THR A 4 5.74 -4.92 22.88
CA THR A 4 7.17 -4.71 22.61
C THR A 4 7.54 -3.30 23.06
N THR A 5 8.73 -3.14 23.62
CA THR A 5 9.32 -1.83 23.92
C THR A 5 10.25 -1.44 22.77
N LEU A 6 10.05 -0.25 22.20
CA LEU A 6 10.83 0.29 21.09
C LEU A 6 11.22 1.73 21.41
N THR A 7 12.49 2.07 21.27
CA THR A 7 13.00 3.44 21.39
C THR A 7 12.92 4.11 20.03
N ILE A 8 12.23 5.24 19.95
CA ILE A 8 12.04 6.03 18.73
C ILE A 8 12.30 7.49 19.09
N ASP A 9 12.80 8.26 18.13
CA ASP A 9 12.93 9.71 18.26
C ASP A 9 11.56 10.38 18.52
N ASP A 10 11.53 11.32 19.47
CA ASP A 10 10.32 12.02 19.90
C ASP A 10 9.75 12.94 18.81
N GLN A 11 10.61 13.53 17.97
CA GLN A 11 10.15 14.35 16.86
C GLN A 11 9.50 13.48 15.80
N LEU A 12 10.10 12.31 15.50
CA LEU A 12 9.57 11.37 14.53
C LEU A 12 8.16 10.89 14.90
N ILE A 13 7.92 10.50 16.16
CA ILE A 13 6.59 10.03 16.58
C ILE A 13 5.55 11.17 16.57
N LYS A 14 5.95 12.39 16.95
CA LYS A 14 5.07 13.57 16.88
C LYS A 14 4.69 13.90 15.44
N SER A 15 5.66 13.91 14.53
CA SER A 15 5.40 14.11 13.10
C SER A 15 4.51 13.01 12.54
N LEU A 16 4.75 11.75 12.93
CA LEU A 16 3.92 10.64 12.50
C LEU A 16 2.46 10.83 12.94
N MET A 17 2.23 11.13 14.21
CA MET A 17 0.88 11.38 14.75
C MET A 17 0.19 12.54 14.05
N GLN A 18 0.92 13.64 13.77
CA GLN A 18 0.38 14.80 13.08
C GLN A 18 -0.03 14.47 11.64
N ILE A 19 0.80 13.72 10.91
CA ILE A 19 0.53 13.30 9.53
C ILE A 19 -0.63 12.30 9.48
N THR A 20 -0.65 11.33 10.40
CA THR A 20 -1.70 10.30 10.41
C THR A 20 -3.00 10.77 11.05
N GLY A 21 -2.99 11.87 11.81
CA GLY A 21 -4.14 12.38 12.57
C GLY A 21 -4.51 11.53 13.79
N GLU A 22 -3.56 10.73 14.29
CA GLU A 22 -3.84 9.73 15.34
C GLU A 22 -3.47 10.27 16.72
N ASN A 23 -4.32 10.01 17.72
CA ASN A 23 -4.15 10.54 19.09
C ASN A 23 -3.25 9.68 19.99
N SER A 24 -2.77 8.52 19.51
CA SER A 24 -1.89 7.65 20.29
C SER A 24 -0.72 7.15 19.48
N HIS A 25 0.44 6.98 20.15
CA HIS A 25 1.67 6.49 19.53
C HIS A 25 1.43 5.12 18.89
N THR A 26 0.75 4.21 19.60
CA THR A 26 0.45 2.86 19.12
C THR A 26 -0.45 2.88 17.89
N ALA A 27 -1.47 3.73 17.84
CA ALA A 27 -2.36 3.84 16.68
C ALA A 27 -1.60 4.39 15.46
N ALA A 28 -0.81 5.45 15.65
CA ALA A 28 0.02 6.04 14.60
C ALA A 28 1.00 5.03 14.00
N ILE A 29 1.73 4.29 14.85
CA ILE A 29 2.68 3.26 14.42
C ILE A 29 1.96 2.13 13.70
N LYS A 30 0.84 1.63 14.24
CA LYS A 30 0.07 0.53 13.63
C LYS A 30 -0.42 0.92 12.25
N ARG A 31 -0.91 2.15 12.08
CA ARG A 31 -1.36 2.69 10.81
C ARG A 31 -0.21 2.81 9.82
N ALA A 32 0.90 3.41 10.24
CA ALA A 32 2.11 3.56 9.42
C ALA A 32 2.61 2.22 8.88
N LEU A 33 2.68 1.19 9.75
CA LEU A 33 3.08 -0.16 9.35
C LEU A 33 2.12 -0.77 8.34
N HIS A 34 0.81 -0.57 8.53
CA HIS A 34 -0.19 -1.09 7.60
C HIS A 34 -0.06 -0.43 6.22
N GLU A 35 0.05 0.89 6.18
CA GLU A 35 0.20 1.66 4.94
C GLU A 35 1.53 1.31 4.24
N TYR A 36 2.62 1.17 4.99
CA TYR A 36 3.91 0.77 4.44
C TYR A 36 3.85 -0.62 3.78
N LEU A 37 3.23 -1.60 4.43
CA LEU A 37 3.06 -2.93 3.84
C LEU A 37 2.21 -2.90 2.57
N GLN A 38 1.15 -2.09 2.54
CA GLN A 38 0.35 -1.90 1.33
C GLN A 38 1.17 -1.24 0.21
N TYR A 39 1.96 -0.22 0.54
CA TYR A 39 2.86 0.45 -0.41
C TYR A 39 3.84 -0.55 -1.03
N ILE A 40 4.52 -1.37 -0.23
CA ILE A 40 5.46 -2.38 -0.72
C ILE A 40 4.77 -3.39 -1.65
N ARG A 41 3.54 -3.83 -1.33
CA ARG A 41 2.77 -4.73 -2.20
C ARG A 41 2.48 -4.08 -3.56
N LYS A 42 2.05 -2.80 -3.58
CA LYS A 42 1.83 -2.05 -4.83
C LYS A 42 3.11 -1.92 -5.64
N GLN A 43 4.23 -1.60 -4.99
CA GLN A 43 5.52 -1.49 -5.69
C GLN A 43 5.96 -2.82 -6.31
N ARG A 44 5.76 -3.94 -5.63
CA ARG A 44 6.04 -5.27 -6.20
C ARG A 44 5.19 -5.56 -7.42
N LEU A 45 3.89 -5.23 -7.38
CA LEU A 45 3.00 -5.40 -8.53
C LEU A 45 3.44 -4.53 -9.71
N LEU A 46 3.82 -3.27 -9.45
CA LEU A 46 4.35 -2.38 -10.48
C LEU A 46 5.69 -2.86 -11.04
N ALA A 47 6.54 -3.49 -10.24
CA ALA A 47 7.80 -4.07 -10.69
C ALA A 47 7.61 -5.27 -11.63
N LEU A 48 6.46 -5.95 -11.55
CA LEU A 48 6.08 -7.03 -12.48
C LEU A 48 5.48 -6.50 -13.79
N ARG A 49 5.33 -5.18 -13.94
CA ARG A 49 4.84 -4.56 -15.18
C ARG A 49 5.80 -4.86 -16.32
N GLY A 50 5.29 -5.51 -17.37
CA GLY A 50 6.08 -5.96 -18.51
C GLY A 50 6.62 -7.40 -18.40
N ALA A 51 6.45 -8.06 -17.26
CA ALA A 51 6.73 -9.50 -17.12
C ALA A 51 5.54 -10.38 -17.53
N VAL A 52 4.36 -9.79 -17.70
CA VAL A 52 3.16 -10.50 -18.17
C VAL A 52 3.04 -10.25 -19.67
N GLU A 53 3.25 -11.30 -20.46
CA GLU A 53 2.87 -11.30 -21.87
C GLU A 53 1.34 -11.29 -21.93
N LEU A 54 0.79 -10.18 -22.44
CA LEU A 54 -0.63 -10.06 -22.72
C LEU A 54 -0.80 -10.28 -24.22
N GLU A 55 -1.67 -11.22 -24.59
CA GLU A 55 -2.07 -11.40 -25.98
C GLU A 55 -2.79 -10.13 -26.49
N ASP A 56 -2.45 -9.68 -27.69
CA ASP A 56 -2.94 -8.42 -28.27
C ASP A 56 -4.36 -8.56 -28.88
N THR A 57 -5.27 -9.23 -28.16
CA THR A 57 -6.65 -9.58 -28.60
C THR A 57 -7.69 -8.53 -28.18
N TRP A 58 -7.27 -7.31 -27.81
CA TRP A 58 -8.18 -6.27 -27.29
C TRP A 58 -9.29 -5.88 -28.26
N ARG A 59 -9.08 -6.02 -29.58
CA ARG A 59 -10.11 -5.74 -30.60
C ARG A 59 -11.23 -6.76 -30.57
N GLU A 60 -10.90 -8.03 -30.37
CA GLU A 60 -11.85 -9.14 -30.29
C GLU A 60 -12.67 -9.03 -29.00
N LEU A 61 -12.01 -8.74 -27.87
CA LEU A 61 -12.67 -8.48 -26.60
C LEU A 61 -13.65 -7.29 -26.67
N ARG A 62 -13.27 -6.21 -27.37
CA ARG A 62 -14.15 -5.04 -27.55
C ARG A 62 -15.37 -5.33 -28.42
N GLN A 63 -15.23 -6.19 -29.43
CA GLN A 63 -16.36 -6.60 -30.25
C GLN A 63 -17.37 -7.43 -29.45
N LEU A 64 -16.91 -8.31 -28.57
CA LEU A 64 -17.77 -9.06 -27.64
C LEU A 64 -18.58 -8.13 -26.71
N ASP A 65 -17.96 -7.09 -26.15
CA ASP A 65 -18.65 -6.14 -25.26
C ASP A 65 -19.74 -5.31 -25.97
N THR A 66 -19.60 -5.07 -27.27
CA THR A 66 -20.55 -4.23 -28.05
C THR A 66 -21.69 -5.05 -28.67
N GLN A 67 -21.65 -6.38 -28.55
CA GLN A 67 -22.67 -7.30 -29.07
C GLN A 67 -23.75 -7.66 -28.04
N VAL A 68 -23.75 -7.01 -26.87
CA VAL A 68 -24.81 -7.07 -25.84
C VAL A 68 -25.70 -5.84 -25.94
#